data_AF-A0A1I1CZY1-F1
#
_entry.id   AF-A0A1I1CZY1-F1
#
_cell.length_a   1.000
_cell.length_b   1.000
_cell.length_c   1.000
_cell.angle_alpha   90.00
_cell.angle_beta   90.00
_cell.angle_gamma   90.00
#
_symmetry.space_group_name_H-M   'P 1'
#
loop_
_entity.id
_entity.type
_entity.pdbx_description
1 polymer ?
#
loop_
_entity_poly.entity_id
_entity_poly.type
_entity_poly.pdbx_seq_one_letter_code
_entity_poly.pdbx_strand_id
1 'polypeptide(L)' 'MAGKRDSEITVVVPKLTRNEARYLRDEMIKNTRKIAPGARGSIAVGKKENFESIMHRCVNGLLD' A
#
# COMPACT_ATOMS: atom_id res chain seq x y z
N MET A 1 -5.81 2.65 -23.94
CA MET A 1 -5.22 4.01 -24.06
C MET A 1 -3.73 3.91 -23.77
N ALA A 2 -2.88 3.95 -24.79
CA ALA A 2 -1.45 4.19 -24.61
C ALA A 2 -1.29 5.60 -24.04
N GLY A 3 -0.79 5.73 -22.81
CA GLY A 3 -0.44 7.05 -22.24
C GLY A 3 -0.77 7.30 -20.76
N LYS A 4 -1.53 6.44 -20.07
CA LYS A 4 -1.68 6.56 -18.61
C LYS A 4 -0.80 5.51 -17.95
N ARG A 5 0.47 5.82 -17.72
CA ARG A 5 1.23 5.09 -16.69
C ARG A 5 0.57 5.44 -15.38
N ASP A 6 -0.19 4.49 -14.84
CA ASP A 6 -0.58 4.48 -13.45
C ASP A 6 0.70 4.64 -12.62
N SER A 7 0.93 5.84 -12.11
CA SER A 7 2.11 6.15 -11.28
C SER A 7 1.92 5.49 -9.92
N GLU A 8 2.08 4.18 -9.88
CA GLU A 8 2.03 3.41 -8.64
C GLU A 8 3.35 3.59 -7.88
N ILE A 9 3.25 4.04 -6.64
CA ILE A 9 4.40 4.23 -5.75
C ILE A 9 4.35 3.13 -4.69
N THR A 10 5.37 2.27 -4.67
CA THR A 10 5.58 1.31 -3.58
C THR A 10 6.53 1.92 -2.53
N VAL A 11 6.08 1.99 -1.28
CA VAL A 11 6.89 2.45 -0.14
C VAL A 11 7.11 1.31 0.84
N VAL A 12 8.37 1.05 1.20
CA VAL A 12 8.75 0.02 2.18
C VAL A 12 9.33 0.70 3.41
N VAL A 13 8.68 0.52 4.57
CA VAL A 13 9.14 1.09 5.85
C VAL A 13 9.55 -0.04 6.80
N PRO A 14 10.85 -0.29 7.01
CA PRO A 14 11.31 -1.37 7.88
C PRO A 14 11.21 -1.01 9.36
N LYS A 15 11.17 -2.04 10.23
CA LYS A 15 11.29 -1.93 11.71
C LYS A 15 10.17 -1.15 12.42
N LEU A 16 8.98 -1.11 11.84
CA LEU A 16 7.81 -0.61 12.55
C LEU A 16 7.31 -1.63 13.58
N THR A 17 6.96 -1.14 14.76
CA THR A 17 6.11 -1.91 15.67
C THR A 17 4.72 -2.08 15.05
N ARG A 18 3.94 -3.06 15.54
CA ARG A 18 2.57 -3.29 15.07
C ARG A 18 1.67 -2.04 15.22
N ASN A 19 1.87 -1.28 16.29
CA ASN A 19 1.07 -0.09 16.57
C ASN A 19 1.40 1.05 15.61
N GLU A 20 2.69 1.29 15.33
CA GLU A 20 3.12 2.30 14.37
C GLU A 20 2.67 1.96 12.94
N ALA A 21 2.78 0.70 12.54
CA ALA A 21 2.32 0.24 11.23
C ALA A 21 0.80 0.43 11.05
N ARG A 22 0.02 0.16 12.10
CA ARG A 22 -1.43 0.39 12.09
C ARG A 22 -1.76 1.88 12.01
N TYR A 23 -1.09 2.71 12.81
CA TYR A 23 -1.27 4.15 12.79
C TYR A 23 -1.00 4.76 11.40
N LEU A 24 0.14 4.38 10.80
CA LEU A 24 0.50 4.85 9.45
C LEU A 24 -0.52 4.40 8.40
N ARG A 25 -1.00 3.17 8.47
CA ARG A 25 -2.04 2.67 7.57
C ARG A 25 -3.32 3.50 7.66
N ASP A 26 -3.81 3.74 8.87
CA ASP A 26 -5.08 4.45 9.09
C ASP A 26 -4.97 5.92 8.63
N GLU A 27 -3.85 6.59 8.92
CA GLU A 27 -3.60 7.96 8.45
C GLU A 27 -3.44 8.04 6.93
N MET A 28 -2.76 7.08 6.28
CA MET A 28 -2.67 7.04 4.81
C MET A 28 -4.05 6.88 4.18
N ILE A 29 -4.88 5.94 4.65
CA ILE A 29 -6.23 5.74 4.10
C ILE A 29 -7.08 7.01 4.26
N LYS A 30 -7.04 7.64 5.43
CA LYS A 30 -7.78 8.86 5.73
C LYS A 30 -7.34 10.03 4.85
N ASN A 31 -6.03 10.23 4.68
CA ASN A 31 -5.51 11.32 3.84
C ASN A 31 -5.75 11.07 2.35
N THR A 32 -5.59 9.83 1.87
CA THR A 32 -5.93 9.46 0.49
C THR A 32 -7.40 9.71 0.20
N ARG A 33 -8.33 9.34 1.09
CA ARG A 33 -9.77 9.62 0.90
C ARG A 33 -10.09 11.11 0.84
N LYS A 34 -9.35 11.95 1.57
CA LYS A 34 -9.53 13.42 1.54
C LYS A 34 -9.00 14.06 0.27
N ILE A 35 -7.81 13.62 -0.18
CA ILE A 35 -7.07 14.28 -1.27
C ILE A 35 -7.44 13.67 -2.64
N ALA A 36 -7.69 12.36 -2.69
CA ALA A 36 -7.99 11.59 -3.90
C ALA A 36 -9.06 10.51 -3.62
N PRO A 37 -10.35 10.89 -3.54
CA PRO A 37 -11.45 9.99 -3.14
C PRO A 37 -11.66 8.74 -4.01
N GLY A 38 -11.06 8.68 -5.20
CA GLY A 38 -11.09 7.53 -6.11
C GLY A 38 -9.77 6.78 -6.26
N ALA A 39 -8.72 7.19 -5.54
CA ALA A 39 -7.42 6.51 -5.61
C ALA A 39 -7.53 5.12 -4.98
N ARG A 40 -7.06 4.11 -5.71
CA ARG A 40 -6.95 2.73 -5.24
C ARG A 40 -5.51 2.48 -4.78
N GLY A 41 -5.36 1.74 -3.69
CA GLY A 41 -4.04 1.39 -3.17
C GLY A 41 -4.13 0.30 -2.11
N SER A 42 -3.09 -0.53 -2.06
CA SER A 42 -2.98 -1.66 -1.14
C SER A 42 -1.90 -1.39 -0.10
N ILE A 43 -2.21 -1.60 1.18
CA ILE A 43 -1.21 -1.54 2.26
C ILE A 43 -1.17 -2.92 2.91
N ALA A 44 0.00 -3.55 2.88
CA ALA A 44 0.25 -4.81 3.58
C ALA A 44 1.42 -4.66 4.56
N VAL A 45 1.31 -5.37 5.68
CA VAL A 45 2.28 -5.35 6.77
C VAL A 45 2.69 -6.78 7.06
N GLY A 46 3.98 -7.03 7.22
CA GLY A 46 4.48 -8.35 7.57
C GLY A 46 5.98 -8.36 7.83
N LYS A 47 6.51 -9.55 8.07
CA LYS A 47 7.94 -9.75 8.32
C LYS A 47 8.74 -9.63 7.03
N LYS A 48 9.99 -9.18 7.14
CA LYS A 48 10.93 -9.05 6.01
C LYS A 48 11.09 -10.36 5.21
N GLU A 49 11.12 -11.50 5.90
CA GLU A 49 11.23 -12.84 5.29
C GLU A 49 10.08 -13.17 4.32
N ASN A 50 8.93 -12.50 4.47
CA ASN A 50 7.75 -12.72 3.61
C ASN A 50 7.57 -11.61 2.56
N PHE A 51 8.60 -10.77 2.32
CA PHE A 51 8.49 -9.59 1.48
C PHE A 51 7.90 -9.89 0.09
N GLU A 52 8.40 -10.92 -0.60
CA GLU A 52 7.91 -11.27 -1.94
C GLU A 52 6.43 -11.69 -1.92
N SER A 53 6.01 -12.45 -0.91
CA SER A 53 4.61 -12.85 -0.72
C SER A 53 3.71 -11.65 -0.42
N ILE A 54 4.21 -10.70 0.37
CA ILE A 54 3.51 -9.45 0.70
C ILE A 54 3.32 -8.60 -0.55
N MET A 55 4.38 -8.43 -1.35
CA MET A 55 4.32 -7.70 -2.61
C MET A 55 3.37 -8.36 -3.60
N HIS A 56 3.44 -9.68 -3.76
CA HIS A 56 2.56 -10.43 -4.65
C HIS A 56 1.08 -10.30 -4.27
N ARG A 57 0.75 -10.27 -2.97
CA ARG A 57 -0.61 -10.00 -2.48
C ARG A 57 -1.07 -8.57 -2.78
N CYS A 58 -0.21 -7.57 -2.59
CA CYS A 58 -0.57 -6.18 -2.85
C CYS A 58 -0.87 -5.93 -4.33
N VAL A 59 -0.07 -6.50 -5.22
CA VAL A 59 -0.19 -6.31 -6.67
C VAL A 59 -1.38 -7.08 -7.23
N ASN A 60 -1.59 -8.34 -6.84
CA ASN A 60 -2.67 -9.14 -7.40
C ASN A 60 -4.04 -8.86 -6.78
N GLY A 61 -4.10 -8.36 -5.54
CA GLY A 61 -5.37 -7.93 -4.92
C GLY A 61 -6.00 -6.67 -5.54
N LEU A 62 -5.32 -6.04 -6.51
CA LEU A 62 -5.81 -4.90 -7.29
C LEU A 62 -6.41 -5.30 -8.65
N LEU A 63 -6.28 -6.57 -9.06
CA LEU A 63 -6.72 -7.08 -10.37
C LEU A 63 -8.08 -7.81 -10.34
N ASP A 64 -8.71 -7.97 -9.18
CA ASP A 64 -10.09 -8.45 -9.01
C ASP A 64 -11.07 -7.29 -8.71
#